data_AF-A0A1B9NRT3-F1
#
_entry.id   AF-A0A1B9NRT3-F1
#
_cell.length_a   1.000
_cell.length_b   1.000
_cell.length_c   1.000
_cell.angle_alpha   90.00
_cell.angle_beta   90.00
_cell.angle_gamma   90.00
#
_symmetry.space_group_name_H-M   'P 1'
#
loop_
_entity.id
_entity.type
_entity.pdbx_description
1 polymer ?
#
loop_
_entity_poly.entity_id
_entity_poly.type
_entity_poly.pdbx_seq_one_letter_code
_entity_poly.pdbx_strand_id
1 'polypeptide(L)'
;MESYIQNLELIKYPRTPHLESSRLQFGDSEHGQRPYKQLAGQYIVIEEKLDGANCAISFSASGELLLQSRGHYLIGGSRERQFNLLKHWACVHEYWLLGRLEDRYILYGEWLHKKHAIFYDALPHYFCEFDIWDRQQNCFLSTLKRHQLLAGGPVLSVPVLFAGIAPSKLSDLLALVKPSLAKTANWRTCFEQIVMREKLDLSKAWQQCDNSDLMEGLYLKIESEEQTIDRLKWVRQDFVQAILDAGQHHSEQPFIPNQLAQGVELYTPQLTVNWNNGCLNGGKL
;
A
#
# COMPACT_ATOMS: atom_id res chain seq x y z
N MET A 1 -9.82 19.62 -19.39
CA MET A 1 -9.12 18.65 -18.53
C MET A 1 -10.13 17.89 -17.67
N GLU A 2 -10.90 18.55 -16.78
CA GLU A 2 -11.92 17.88 -15.94
C GLU A 2 -12.97 17.08 -16.74
N SER A 3 -13.54 17.63 -17.82
CA SER A 3 -14.53 16.94 -18.65
C SER A 3 -13.96 15.76 -19.46
N TYR A 4 -12.65 15.74 -19.72
CA TYR A 4 -11.98 14.65 -20.42
C TYR A 4 -11.72 13.49 -19.46
N ILE A 5 -11.21 13.78 -18.26
CA ILE A 5 -10.93 12.76 -17.23
C ILE A 5 -12.20 12.06 -16.76
N GLN A 6 -13.34 12.75 -16.71
CA GLN A 6 -14.64 12.15 -16.37
C GLN A 6 -15.10 11.05 -17.34
N ASN A 7 -14.58 11.04 -18.58
CA ASN A 7 -14.91 10.07 -19.61
C ASN A 7 -13.84 8.97 -19.78
N LEU A 8 -12.72 9.04 -19.06
CA LEU A 8 -11.71 7.99 -19.07
C LEU A 8 -12.21 6.78 -18.28
N GLU A 9 -12.05 5.59 -18.85
CA GLU A 9 -12.32 4.35 -18.13
C GLU A 9 -11.35 4.21 -16.94
N LEU A 10 -11.91 4.04 -15.75
CA LEU A 10 -11.14 3.78 -14.54
C LEU A 10 -10.91 2.28 -14.40
N ILE A 11 -9.67 1.83 -14.64
CA ILE A 11 -9.27 0.47 -14.28
C ILE A 11 -9.08 0.42 -12.76
N LYS A 12 -9.95 -0.32 -12.08
CA LYS A 12 -9.88 -0.49 -10.62
C LYS A 12 -8.94 -1.64 -10.27
N TYR A 13 -8.21 -1.48 -9.16
CA TYR A 13 -7.45 -2.59 -8.61
C TYR A 13 -8.39 -3.75 -8.24
N PRO A 14 -8.14 -4.99 -8.72
CA PRO A 14 -9.04 -6.11 -8.52
C PRO A 14 -9.25 -6.42 -7.03
N ARG A 15 -10.41 -6.96 -6.70
CA ARG A 15 -10.62 -7.54 -5.36
C ARG A 15 -9.69 -8.75 -5.20
N THR A 16 -9.06 -8.85 -4.04
CA THR A 16 -8.15 -9.96 -3.72
C THR A 16 -8.89 -10.96 -2.84
N PRO A 17 -8.98 -12.25 -3.23
CA PRO A 17 -9.57 -13.30 -2.40
C PRO A 17 -8.82 -13.51 -1.09
N HIS A 18 -9.50 -14.05 -0.09
CA HIS A 18 -8.90 -14.37 1.20
C HIS A 18 -8.21 -15.74 1.17
N LEU A 19 -7.10 -15.89 1.88
CA LEU A 19 -6.55 -17.20 2.23
C LEU A 19 -7.41 -17.84 3.34
N GLU A 20 -7.46 -19.17 3.41
CA GLU A 20 -8.05 -19.87 4.55
C GLU A 20 -7.50 -19.35 5.87
N SER A 21 -8.33 -19.36 6.93
CA SER A 21 -8.06 -18.77 8.24
C SER A 21 -7.93 -17.25 8.30
N SER A 22 -7.96 -16.54 7.17
CA SER A 22 -8.01 -15.08 7.18
C SER A 22 -9.33 -14.61 7.78
N ARG A 23 -9.33 -13.51 8.54
CA ARG A 23 -10.57 -12.88 8.95
C ARG A 23 -11.18 -12.09 7.78
N LEU A 24 -12.49 -12.25 7.59
CA LEU A 24 -13.26 -11.53 6.58
C LEU A 24 -13.62 -10.14 7.11
N GLN A 25 -13.50 -9.12 6.27
CA GLN A 25 -13.94 -7.76 6.56
C GLN A 25 -15.39 -7.56 6.11
N PHE A 26 -15.99 -6.43 6.50
CA PHE A 26 -17.35 -6.08 6.10
C PHE A 26 -17.47 -6.00 4.57
N GLY A 27 -18.34 -6.83 3.98
CA GLY A 27 -18.56 -6.93 2.54
C GLY A 27 -17.81 -8.07 1.85
N ASP A 28 -16.99 -8.84 2.56
CA ASP A 28 -16.43 -10.10 2.07
C ASP A 28 -17.43 -11.26 2.23
N SER A 29 -17.48 -12.19 1.26
CA SER A 29 -18.31 -13.40 1.33
C SER A 29 -17.53 -14.60 1.85
N GLU A 30 -18.11 -15.42 2.74
CA GLU A 30 -17.49 -16.67 3.26
C GLU A 30 -17.10 -17.67 2.16
N HIS A 31 -17.77 -17.65 1.01
CA HIS A 31 -17.42 -18.45 -0.17
C HIS A 31 -16.15 -17.99 -0.92
N GLY A 32 -15.47 -16.94 -0.42
CA GLY A 32 -14.30 -16.32 -1.07
C GLY A 32 -12.94 -16.70 -0.49
N GLN A 33 -12.87 -17.64 0.47
CA GLN A 33 -11.60 -18.12 1.02
C GLN A 33 -11.00 -19.25 0.19
N ARG A 34 -9.69 -19.21 -0.05
CA ARG A 34 -8.95 -20.21 -0.80
C ARG A 34 -8.06 -21.06 0.11
N PRO A 35 -8.11 -22.39 0.00
CA PRO A 35 -7.28 -23.28 0.81
C PRO A 35 -5.78 -23.10 0.54
N TYR A 36 -4.95 -23.09 1.58
CA TYR A 36 -3.50 -22.91 1.46
C TYR A 36 -2.84 -24.03 0.66
N LYS A 37 -3.40 -25.25 0.71
CA LYS A 37 -2.93 -26.40 -0.07
C LYS A 37 -2.85 -26.13 -1.58
N GLN A 38 -3.59 -25.14 -2.11
CA GLN A 38 -3.51 -24.76 -3.53
C GLN A 38 -2.19 -24.05 -3.89
N LEU A 39 -1.44 -23.56 -2.90
CA LEU A 39 -0.15 -22.90 -3.10
C LEU A 39 1.02 -23.90 -3.13
N ALA A 40 0.79 -25.18 -2.81
CA ALA A 40 1.85 -26.18 -2.77
C ALA A 40 2.60 -26.25 -4.12
N GLY A 41 3.93 -26.07 -4.07
CA GLY A 41 4.81 -26.09 -5.24
C GLY A 41 4.76 -24.82 -6.11
N GLN A 42 3.94 -23.83 -5.76
CA GLN A 42 3.89 -22.56 -6.47
C GLN A 42 5.01 -21.63 -5.99
N TYR A 43 5.58 -20.83 -6.89
CA TYR A 43 6.43 -19.71 -6.51
C TYR A 43 5.53 -18.55 -6.07
N ILE A 44 5.77 -18.07 -4.85
CA ILE A 44 5.02 -16.96 -4.27
C ILE A 44 5.93 -15.85 -3.81
N VAL A 45 5.41 -14.63 -3.89
CA VAL A 45 5.95 -13.45 -3.22
C VAL A 45 4.96 -13.03 -2.15
N ILE A 46 5.47 -12.80 -0.94
CA ILE A 46 4.69 -12.34 0.20
C ILE A 46 5.19 -10.95 0.58
N GLU A 47 4.28 -9.98 0.59
CA GLU A 47 4.53 -8.60 0.97
C GLU A 47 3.76 -8.27 2.25
N GLU A 48 4.27 -7.33 3.03
CA GLU A 48 3.50 -6.77 4.15
C GLU A 48 2.26 -6.06 3.58
N LYS A 49 1.09 -6.40 4.12
CA LYS A 49 -0.11 -5.61 3.84
C LYS A 49 -0.08 -4.36 4.72
N LEU A 50 0.07 -3.20 4.09
CA LEU A 50 -0.05 -1.90 4.74
C LEU A 50 -1.51 -1.45 4.76
N ASP A 51 -1.87 -0.69 5.80
CA ASP A 51 -3.23 -0.19 6.03
C ASP A 51 -3.31 1.30 5.68
N GLY A 52 -3.81 1.59 4.48
CA GLY A 52 -4.00 2.93 3.98
C GLY A 52 -5.07 3.00 2.90
N ALA A 53 -4.93 3.99 2.02
CA ALA A 53 -5.83 4.21 0.91
C ALA A 53 -5.22 3.70 -0.39
N ASN A 54 -5.89 2.73 -1.03
CA ASN A 54 -5.56 2.34 -2.39
C ASN A 54 -5.61 3.55 -3.34
N CYS A 55 -4.53 3.74 -4.09
CA CYS A 55 -4.45 4.74 -5.15
C CYS A 55 -3.63 4.21 -6.33
N ALA A 56 -3.67 4.94 -7.45
CA ALA A 56 -2.82 4.65 -8.59
C ALA A 56 -2.36 5.91 -9.32
N ILE A 57 -1.24 5.76 -10.03
CA ILE A 57 -0.62 6.76 -10.90
C ILE A 57 -0.53 6.16 -12.30
N SER A 58 -0.96 6.90 -13.31
CA SER A 58 -0.83 6.53 -14.73
C SER A 58 -0.80 7.77 -15.59
N PHE A 59 -0.63 7.61 -16.90
CA PHE A 59 -0.75 8.71 -17.85
C PHE A 59 -1.78 8.39 -18.93
N SER A 60 -2.41 9.44 -19.46
CA SER A 60 -3.22 9.34 -20.68
C SER A 60 -2.32 9.17 -21.91
N ALA A 61 -2.90 8.81 -23.06
CA ALA A 61 -2.18 8.75 -24.34
C ALA A 61 -1.57 10.10 -24.78
N SER A 62 -2.09 11.21 -24.24
CA SER A 62 -1.54 12.57 -24.42
C SER A 62 -0.43 12.91 -23.42
N GLY A 63 -0.07 12.00 -22.52
CA GLY A 63 0.95 12.21 -21.49
C GLY A 63 0.47 13.01 -20.28
N GLU A 64 -0.84 13.13 -20.05
CA GLU A 64 -1.37 13.83 -18.87
C GLU A 64 -1.29 12.93 -17.65
N LEU A 65 -0.76 13.44 -16.54
CA LEU A 65 -0.72 12.73 -15.25
C LEU A 65 -2.13 12.46 -14.71
N LEU A 66 -2.44 11.19 -14.50
CA LEU A 66 -3.69 10.71 -13.92
C LEU A 66 -3.44 10.09 -12.56
N LEU A 67 -4.08 10.65 -11.53
CA LEU A 67 -4.08 10.11 -10.18
C LEU A 67 -5.47 9.59 -9.86
N GLN A 68 -5.55 8.41 -9.26
CA GLN A 68 -6.83 7.79 -8.90
C GLN A 68 -6.84 7.31 -7.46
N SER A 69 -8.00 7.42 -6.82
CA SER A 69 -8.35 6.58 -5.69
C SER A 69 -8.87 5.22 -6.18
N ARG A 70 -9.28 4.34 -5.27
CA ARG A 70 -9.97 3.08 -5.61
C ARG A 70 -11.23 3.27 -6.50
N GLY A 71 -11.93 4.39 -6.35
CA GLY A 71 -13.27 4.56 -6.90
C GLY A 71 -13.41 5.58 -8.04
N HIS A 72 -12.47 6.53 -8.16
CA HIS A 72 -12.54 7.65 -9.08
C HIS A 72 -11.15 8.30 -9.26
N TYR A 73 -10.97 9.03 -10.36
CA TYR A 73 -9.83 9.93 -10.56
C TYR A 73 -9.88 11.13 -9.60
N LEU A 74 -8.71 11.56 -9.13
CA LEU A 74 -8.53 12.61 -8.13
C LEU A 74 -8.48 14.00 -8.81
N ILE A 75 -9.64 14.46 -9.29
CA ILE A 75 -9.78 15.70 -10.06
C ILE A 75 -10.09 16.94 -9.20
N GLY A 76 -10.12 16.81 -7.87
CA GLY A 76 -10.40 17.90 -6.95
C GLY A 76 -11.68 17.67 -6.15
N GLY A 77 -11.69 18.16 -4.90
CA GLY A 77 -12.85 18.06 -4.02
C GLY A 77 -12.46 18.03 -2.55
N SER A 78 -13.41 18.37 -1.67
CA SER A 78 -13.19 18.44 -0.22
C SER A 78 -12.79 17.09 0.41
N ARG A 79 -13.20 15.97 -0.21
CA ARG A 79 -12.91 14.60 0.25
C ARG A 79 -11.53 14.09 -0.15
N GLU A 80 -10.80 14.84 -0.99
CA GLU A 80 -9.50 14.44 -1.51
C GLU A 80 -8.33 15.00 -0.69
N ARG A 81 -8.59 15.72 0.42
CA ARG A 81 -7.55 16.36 1.27
C ARG A 81 -6.40 15.43 1.60
N GLN A 82 -6.69 14.15 1.87
CA GLN A 82 -5.66 13.16 2.19
C GLN A 82 -4.65 12.94 1.07
N PHE A 83 -5.04 13.14 -0.19
CA PHE A 83 -4.21 12.93 -1.38
C PHE A 83 -3.49 14.21 -1.84
N ASN A 84 -3.65 15.36 -1.18
CA ASN A 84 -2.99 16.59 -1.63
C ASN A 84 -1.46 16.45 -1.70
N LEU A 85 -0.87 15.75 -0.74
CA LEU A 85 0.57 15.49 -0.73
C LEU A 85 0.98 14.53 -1.86
N LEU A 86 0.16 13.51 -2.17
CA LEU A 86 0.37 12.62 -3.31
C LEU A 86 0.35 13.39 -4.63
N LYS A 87 -0.62 14.29 -4.81
CA LYS A 87 -0.74 15.15 -6.00
C LYS A 87 0.51 15.99 -6.21
N HIS A 88 1.00 16.61 -5.15
CA HIS A 88 2.21 17.41 -5.21
C HIS A 88 3.45 16.56 -5.52
N TRP A 89 3.62 15.43 -4.82
CA TRP A 89 4.72 14.50 -5.04
C TRP A 89 4.76 13.95 -6.47
N ALA A 90 3.61 13.53 -7.00
CA ALA A 90 3.53 12.99 -8.36
C ALA A 90 3.83 14.05 -9.43
N CYS A 91 3.45 15.32 -9.19
CA CYS A 91 3.80 16.44 -10.08
C CYS A 91 5.32 16.73 -10.06
N VAL A 92 5.95 16.72 -8.87
CA VAL A 92 7.42 16.91 -8.76
C VAL A 92 8.18 15.83 -9.53
N HIS A 93 7.71 14.58 -9.48
CA HIS A 93 8.35 13.43 -10.12
C HIS A 93 7.76 13.05 -11.48
N GLU A 94 6.93 13.92 -12.06
CA GLU A 94 6.12 13.61 -13.25
C GLU A 94 6.98 13.17 -14.44
N TYR A 95 8.09 13.87 -14.69
CA TYR A 95 9.01 13.52 -15.79
C TYR A 95 9.60 12.12 -15.63
N TRP A 96 10.02 11.75 -14.43
CA TRP A 96 10.56 10.42 -14.15
C TRP A 96 9.46 9.36 -14.30
N LEU A 97 8.28 9.62 -13.73
CA LEU A 97 7.12 8.72 -13.80
C LEU A 97 6.67 8.49 -15.25
N LEU A 98 6.54 9.56 -16.04
CA LEU A 98 6.13 9.47 -17.44
C LEU A 98 7.14 8.66 -18.25
N GLY A 99 8.44 8.89 -18.05
CA GLY A 99 9.51 8.15 -18.73
C GLY A 99 9.68 6.68 -18.30
N ARG A 100 8.83 6.15 -17.41
CA ARG A 100 8.78 4.73 -17.04
C ARG A 100 7.41 4.13 -17.33
N LEU A 101 6.35 4.85 -16.97
CA LEU A 101 4.99 4.34 -17.06
C LEU A 101 4.42 4.50 -18.47
N GLU A 102 4.75 5.61 -19.15
CA GLU A 102 4.11 6.05 -20.38
C GLU A 102 2.57 5.99 -20.24
N ASP A 103 1.84 5.81 -21.33
CA ASP A 103 0.41 5.48 -21.29
C ASP A 103 0.14 3.97 -21.11
N ARG A 104 1.21 3.17 -20.95
CA ARG A 104 1.17 1.71 -20.87
C ARG A 104 0.83 1.20 -19.47
N TYR A 105 1.48 1.74 -18.44
CA TYR A 105 1.45 1.16 -17.10
C TYR A 105 0.52 1.92 -16.16
N ILE A 106 -0.17 1.18 -15.28
CA ILE A 106 -0.83 1.75 -14.10
C ILE A 106 -0.08 1.30 -12.87
N LEU A 107 0.50 2.26 -12.15
CA LEU A 107 1.24 2.06 -10.92
C LEU A 107 0.27 2.10 -9.72
N TYR A 108 -0.07 0.95 -9.17
CA TYR A 108 -0.90 0.87 -7.97
C TYR A 108 -0.05 0.91 -6.71
N GLY A 109 -0.51 1.65 -5.71
CA GLY A 109 0.16 1.75 -4.43
C GLY A 109 -0.77 2.08 -3.29
N GLU A 110 -0.27 1.85 -2.08
CA GLU A 110 -0.94 2.18 -0.84
C GLU A 110 -0.51 3.58 -0.42
N TRP A 111 -1.49 4.47 -0.24
CA TRP A 111 -1.28 5.81 0.24
C TRP A 111 -1.49 5.88 1.76
N LEU A 112 -0.43 6.21 2.47
CA LEU A 112 -0.30 6.01 3.92
C LEU A 112 -0.22 7.31 4.70
N HIS A 113 -0.45 8.48 4.09
CA HIS A 113 -0.34 9.75 4.79
C HIS A 113 -1.38 9.89 5.91
N LYS A 114 -2.62 9.45 5.68
CA LYS A 114 -3.67 9.42 6.72
C LYS A 114 -3.65 8.06 7.40
N LYS A 115 -3.63 8.03 8.73
CA LYS A 115 -3.92 6.83 9.53
C LYS A 115 -5.30 6.27 9.17
N HIS A 116 -5.35 4.98 8.88
CA HIS A 116 -6.61 4.21 8.82
C HIS A 116 -6.88 3.57 10.19
N ALA A 117 -6.80 2.26 10.34
CA ALA A 117 -6.84 1.60 11.65
C ALA A 117 -5.44 1.54 12.29
N ILE A 118 -4.38 1.32 11.51
CA ILE A 118 -3.00 1.28 12.00
C ILE A 118 -2.35 2.65 11.90
N PHE A 119 -1.72 3.09 13.00
CA PHE A 119 -0.78 4.22 13.00
C PHE A 119 0.66 3.75 12.73
N TYR A 120 1.34 4.47 11.84
CA TYR A 120 2.73 4.27 11.51
C TYR A 120 3.56 5.50 11.90
N ASP A 121 4.68 5.29 12.59
CA ASP A 121 5.58 6.35 13.04
C ASP A 121 6.93 6.37 12.32
N ALA A 122 7.21 5.38 11.46
CA ALA A 122 8.47 5.25 10.74
C ALA A 122 8.29 4.79 9.28
N LEU A 123 7.40 5.42 8.52
CA LEU A 123 7.25 5.13 7.09
C LEU A 123 8.46 5.62 6.28
N PRO A 124 9.12 4.79 5.47
CA PRO A 124 10.17 5.27 4.56
C PRO A 124 9.63 6.10 3.39
N HIS A 125 8.33 5.98 3.10
CA HIS A 125 7.62 6.77 2.10
C HIS A 125 6.10 6.74 2.38
N TYR A 126 5.35 7.76 1.93
CA TYR A 126 3.88 7.76 2.08
C TYR A 126 3.14 7.01 0.96
N PHE A 127 3.75 6.88 -0.21
CA PHE A 127 3.23 6.07 -1.32
C PHE A 127 4.08 4.81 -1.48
N CYS A 128 3.50 3.65 -1.17
CA CYS A 128 4.19 2.37 -1.30
C CYS A 128 3.56 1.56 -2.43
N GLU A 129 4.29 1.41 -3.52
CA GLU A 129 3.85 0.66 -4.70
C GLU A 129 3.67 -0.82 -4.37
N PHE A 130 2.57 -1.43 -4.81
CA PHE A 130 2.34 -2.85 -4.61
C PHE A 130 1.91 -3.59 -5.87
N ASP A 131 1.54 -2.94 -6.97
CA ASP A 131 1.29 -3.66 -8.22
C ASP A 131 1.42 -2.75 -9.43
N ILE A 132 1.73 -3.32 -10.59
CA ILE A 132 1.76 -2.58 -11.87
C ILE A 132 0.98 -3.35 -12.92
N TRP A 133 -0.05 -2.71 -13.45
CA TRP A 133 -0.82 -3.25 -14.55
C TRP A 133 -0.24 -2.81 -15.89
N ASP A 134 0.06 -3.78 -16.75
CA ASP A 134 0.46 -3.57 -18.13
C ASP A 134 -0.78 -3.59 -19.04
N ARG A 135 -1.18 -2.43 -19.56
CA ARG A 135 -2.34 -2.32 -20.45
C ARG A 135 -2.14 -3.03 -21.78
N GLN A 136 -0.90 -3.15 -22.27
CA GLN A 136 -0.62 -3.78 -23.55
C GLN A 136 -0.67 -5.31 -23.44
N GLN A 137 -0.15 -5.86 -22.35
CA GLN A 137 -0.13 -7.31 -22.11
C GLN A 137 -1.34 -7.82 -21.33
N ASN A 138 -2.17 -6.90 -20.80
CA ASN A 138 -3.36 -7.22 -20.01
C ASN A 138 -3.02 -8.13 -18.82
N CYS A 139 -1.90 -7.84 -18.15
CA CYS A 139 -1.40 -8.61 -17.02
C CYS A 139 -0.78 -7.69 -15.95
N PHE A 140 -0.63 -8.23 -14.74
CA PHE A 140 0.12 -7.57 -13.68
C PHE A 140 1.58 -8.05 -13.71
N LEU A 141 2.53 -7.12 -13.64
CA LEU A 141 3.95 -7.44 -13.67
C LEU A 141 4.36 -8.22 -12.41
N SER A 142 5.27 -9.19 -12.56
CA SER A 142 5.88 -9.86 -11.41
C SER A 142 6.62 -8.87 -10.54
N THR A 143 6.84 -9.21 -9.28
CA THR A 143 7.59 -8.37 -8.34
C THR A 143 8.98 -8.03 -8.86
N LEU A 144 9.65 -8.98 -9.51
CA LEU A 144 10.93 -8.74 -10.17
C LEU A 144 10.83 -7.64 -11.25
N LYS A 145 9.82 -7.73 -12.13
CA LYS A 145 9.64 -6.77 -13.24
C LYS A 145 9.24 -5.38 -12.75
N ARG A 146 8.41 -5.30 -11.70
CA ARG A 146 8.06 -4.03 -11.04
C ARG A 146 9.30 -3.34 -10.47
N HIS A 147 10.12 -4.08 -9.71
CA HIS A 147 11.36 -3.52 -9.15
C HIS A 147 12.33 -3.06 -10.23
N GLN A 148 12.46 -3.81 -11.34
CA GLN A 148 13.28 -3.41 -12.49
C GLN A 148 12.75 -2.12 -13.15
N LEU A 149 11.44 -2.02 -13.36
CA LEU A 149 10.82 -0.85 -13.97
C LEU A 149 11.03 0.42 -13.12
N LEU A 150 11.01 0.28 -11.80
CA LEU A 150 11.07 1.40 -10.85
C LEU A 150 12.48 1.70 -10.32
N ALA A 151 13.48 0.93 -10.71
CA ALA A 151 14.84 1.02 -10.18
C ALA A 151 15.43 2.43 -10.33
N GLY A 152 16.17 2.86 -9.28
CA GLY A 152 16.88 4.14 -9.27
C GLY A 152 15.96 5.36 -9.31
N GLY A 153 14.73 5.24 -8.81
CA GLY A 153 13.74 6.29 -8.77
C GLY A 153 13.24 6.66 -7.37
N PRO A 154 12.21 7.51 -7.31
CA PRO A 154 11.60 7.98 -6.06
C PRO A 154 10.47 7.07 -5.55
N VAL A 155 10.10 6.01 -6.29
CA VAL A 155 9.02 5.09 -5.90
C VAL A 155 9.57 3.96 -5.03
N LEU A 156 8.98 3.79 -3.84
CA LEU A 156 9.25 2.65 -2.96
C LEU A 156 8.17 1.59 -3.10
N SER A 157 8.55 0.34 -3.34
CA SER A 157 7.62 -0.80 -3.28
C SER A 157 7.35 -1.21 -1.83
N VAL A 158 6.18 -1.81 -1.54
CA VAL A 158 5.89 -2.45 -0.25
C VAL A 158 6.95 -3.52 0.09
N PRO A 159 7.21 -3.80 1.38
CA PRO A 159 8.32 -4.67 1.73
C PRO A 159 8.00 -6.13 1.42
N VAL A 160 8.91 -6.79 0.69
CA VAL A 160 8.87 -8.23 0.45
C VAL A 160 9.39 -8.96 1.69
N LEU A 161 8.53 -9.78 2.29
CA LEU A 161 8.82 -10.58 3.48
C LEU A 161 9.35 -11.98 3.11
N PHE A 162 8.93 -12.48 1.95
CA PHE A 162 9.34 -13.79 1.43
C PHE A 162 9.19 -13.84 -0.09
N ALA A 163 10.12 -14.51 -0.78
CA ALA A 163 10.01 -14.85 -2.18
C ALA A 163 10.61 -16.24 -2.42
N GLY A 164 9.83 -17.17 -2.96
CA GLY A 164 10.26 -18.55 -3.12
C GLY A 164 9.09 -19.51 -3.29
N ILE A 165 9.40 -20.81 -3.30
CA ILE A 165 8.35 -21.85 -3.28
C ILE A 165 7.56 -21.75 -1.97
N ALA A 166 6.23 -21.78 -2.06
CA ALA A 166 5.35 -21.65 -0.92
C ALA A 166 5.74 -22.60 0.23
N PRO A 167 5.81 -22.11 1.49
CA PRO A 167 6.13 -22.95 2.65
C PRO A 167 5.24 -24.19 2.73
N SER A 168 5.78 -25.31 3.16
CA SER A 168 5.04 -26.59 3.21
C SER A 168 3.81 -26.55 4.14
N LYS A 169 3.80 -25.68 5.15
CA LYS A 169 2.71 -25.54 6.12
C LYS A 169 2.22 -24.10 6.19
N LEU A 170 0.91 -23.94 6.40
CA LEU A 170 0.29 -22.64 6.62
C LEU A 170 0.90 -21.92 7.84
N SER A 171 1.24 -22.66 8.91
CA SER A 171 1.89 -22.09 10.10
C SER A 171 3.19 -21.37 9.79
N ASP A 172 3.97 -21.88 8.84
CA ASP A 172 5.27 -21.31 8.47
C ASP A 172 5.07 -20.00 7.69
N LEU A 173 4.02 -19.93 6.86
CA LEU A 173 3.60 -18.68 6.23
C LEU A 173 3.10 -17.67 7.27
N LEU A 174 2.25 -18.09 8.20
CA LEU A 174 1.70 -17.20 9.23
C LEU A 174 2.76 -16.70 10.23
N ALA A 175 3.87 -17.40 10.38
CA ALA A 175 5.03 -16.93 11.16
C ALA A 175 5.71 -15.68 10.56
N LEU A 176 5.39 -15.30 9.31
CA LEU A 176 5.81 -14.04 8.70
C LEU A 176 5.04 -12.84 9.23
N VAL A 177 3.88 -13.05 9.88
CA VAL A 177 3.13 -11.99 10.55
C VAL A 177 3.89 -11.54 11.78
N LYS A 178 4.51 -10.37 11.67
CA LYS A 178 5.43 -9.79 12.66
C LYS A 178 5.01 -8.36 13.00
N PRO A 179 5.67 -7.70 13.97
CA PRO A 179 5.56 -6.25 14.09
C PRO A 179 5.79 -5.56 12.74
N SER A 180 4.97 -4.56 12.42
CA SER A 180 5.07 -3.83 11.15
C SER A 180 6.44 -3.17 11.02
N LEU A 181 7.04 -3.19 9.82
CA LEU A 181 8.31 -2.51 9.57
C LEU A 181 8.21 -0.98 9.68
N ALA A 182 7.00 -0.43 9.61
CA ALA A 182 6.70 0.99 9.72
C ALA A 182 6.40 1.46 11.17
N LYS A 183 6.55 0.56 12.16
CA LYS A 183 6.33 0.85 13.59
C LYS A 183 7.63 0.73 14.38
N THR A 184 7.99 1.78 15.12
CA THR A 184 9.05 1.71 16.13
C THR A 184 8.49 1.23 17.47
N ALA A 185 9.37 0.92 18.43
CA ALA A 185 8.94 0.61 19.81
C ALA A 185 8.17 1.77 20.49
N ASN A 186 8.31 3.00 20.00
CA ASN A 186 7.72 4.21 20.58
C ASN A 186 6.46 4.67 19.85
N TRP A 187 5.93 3.88 18.90
CA TRP A 187 4.84 4.31 18.03
C TRP A 187 3.60 4.78 18.79
N ARG A 188 3.30 4.17 19.95
CA ARG A 188 2.17 4.57 20.82
C ARG A 188 2.37 5.98 21.36
N THR A 189 3.54 6.27 21.92
CA THR A 189 3.87 7.61 22.41
C THR A 189 3.84 8.64 21.27
N CYS A 190 4.36 8.29 20.09
CA CYS A 190 4.27 9.14 18.91
C CYS A 190 2.82 9.41 18.53
N PHE A 191 1.97 8.38 18.48
CA PHE A 191 0.54 8.50 18.19
C PHE A 191 -0.15 9.50 19.12
N GLU A 192 0.02 9.37 20.43
CA GLU A 192 -0.60 10.28 21.41
C GLU A 192 -0.12 11.73 21.21
N GLN A 193 1.18 11.94 20.95
CA GLN A 193 1.74 13.25 20.66
C GLN A 193 1.12 13.88 19.39
N ILE A 194 0.95 13.10 18.32
CA ILE A 194 0.31 13.57 17.10
C ILE A 194 -1.16 13.91 17.36
N VAL A 195 -1.90 13.04 18.04
CA VAL A 195 -3.31 13.27 18.38
C VAL A 195 -3.51 14.57 19.19
N MET A 196 -2.64 14.81 20.19
CA MET A 196 -2.64 16.05 20.95
C MET A 196 -2.28 17.27 20.10
N ARG A 197 -1.28 17.15 19.22
CA ARG A 197 -0.87 18.24 18.30
C ARG A 197 -1.98 18.63 17.33
N GLU A 198 -2.71 17.65 16.80
CA GLU A 198 -3.87 17.84 15.93
C GLU A 198 -5.13 18.28 16.71
N LYS A 199 -5.04 18.41 18.05
CA LYS A 199 -6.13 18.82 18.96
C LYS A 199 -7.35 17.90 18.88
N LEU A 200 -7.10 16.60 18.75
CA LEU A 200 -8.13 15.56 18.67
C LEU A 200 -8.37 14.91 20.04
N ASP A 201 -9.55 14.31 20.21
CA ASP A 201 -9.87 13.54 21.42
C ASP A 201 -9.05 12.25 21.46
N LEU A 202 -8.22 12.11 22.50
CA LEU A 202 -7.31 10.98 22.64
C LEU A 202 -8.02 9.65 22.87
N SER A 203 -9.08 9.65 23.68
CA SER A 203 -9.85 8.43 23.97
C SER A 203 -10.51 7.91 22.70
N LYS A 204 -11.16 8.80 21.95
CA LYS A 204 -11.78 8.46 20.67
C LYS A 204 -10.74 8.03 19.63
N ALA A 205 -9.58 8.70 19.57
CA ALA A 205 -8.52 8.32 18.65
C ALA A 205 -8.00 6.90 18.92
N TRP A 206 -7.83 6.53 20.19
CA TRP A 206 -7.44 5.17 20.59
C TRP A 206 -8.52 4.12 20.27
N GLN A 207 -9.81 4.44 20.45
CA GLN A 207 -10.90 3.54 20.02
C GLN A 207 -10.89 3.27 18.51
N GLN A 208 -10.32 4.18 17.73
CA GLN A 208 -10.21 4.11 16.27
C GLN A 208 -8.79 3.72 15.81
N CYS A 209 -7.95 3.24 16.73
CA CYS A 209 -6.60 2.81 16.44
C CYS A 209 -6.43 1.35 16.87
N ASP A 210 -5.94 0.53 15.96
CA ASP A 210 -5.45 -0.79 16.32
C ASP A 210 -4.20 -0.64 17.21
N ASN A 211 -4.27 -1.25 18.40
CA ASN A 211 -3.22 -1.16 19.42
C ASN A 211 -2.17 -2.28 19.34
N SER A 212 -2.22 -3.12 18.31
CA SER A 212 -1.22 -4.18 18.12
C SER A 212 0.10 -3.62 17.57
N ASP A 213 1.22 -4.26 17.88
CA ASP A 213 2.48 -3.97 17.17
C ASP A 213 2.51 -4.60 15.78
N LEU A 214 1.67 -5.62 15.56
CA LEU A 214 1.66 -6.42 14.35
C LEU A 214 1.20 -5.60 13.13
N MET A 215 1.74 -5.98 11.97
CA MET A 215 1.23 -5.58 10.66
C MET A 215 -0.26 -5.93 10.48
N GLU A 216 -0.91 -5.38 9.46
CA GLU A 216 -2.29 -5.77 9.13
C GLU A 216 -2.40 -7.26 8.77
N GLY A 217 -1.43 -7.74 7.99
CA GLY A 217 -1.41 -9.10 7.49
C GLY A 217 -0.49 -9.22 6.28
N LEU A 218 -0.79 -10.20 5.43
CA LEU A 218 0.05 -10.61 4.31
C LEU A 218 -0.70 -10.42 3.00
N TYR A 219 0.00 -9.87 2.02
CA TYR A 219 -0.41 -9.88 0.62
C TYR A 219 0.41 -10.93 -0.12
N LEU A 220 -0.25 -11.90 -0.74
CA LEU A 220 0.40 -13.02 -1.42
C LEU A 220 0.16 -12.90 -2.91
N LYS A 221 1.22 -13.07 -3.69
CA LYS A 221 1.19 -13.16 -5.15
C LYS A 221 1.75 -14.50 -5.57
N ILE A 222 1.02 -15.22 -6.41
CA ILE A 222 1.56 -16.34 -7.17
C ILE A 222 2.12 -15.76 -8.45
N GLU A 223 3.41 -15.96 -8.70
CA GLU A 223 4.11 -15.30 -9.81
C GLU A 223 4.79 -16.30 -10.73
N SER A 224 4.83 -15.99 -12.03
CA SER A 224 5.90 -16.44 -12.91
C SER A 224 7.07 -15.46 -12.86
N GLU A 225 8.10 -15.69 -13.66
CA GLU A 225 9.21 -14.74 -13.82
C GLU A 225 8.74 -13.35 -14.30
N GLU A 226 7.66 -13.30 -15.11
CA GLU A 226 7.23 -12.08 -15.81
C GLU A 226 5.98 -11.43 -15.19
N GLN A 227 5.06 -12.21 -14.61
CA GLN A 227 3.76 -11.70 -14.20
C GLN A 227 3.23 -12.29 -12.89
N THR A 228 2.40 -11.51 -12.19
CA THR A 228 1.52 -12.02 -11.13
C THR A 228 0.35 -12.76 -11.75
N ILE A 229 0.31 -14.08 -11.57
CA ILE A 229 -0.71 -14.98 -12.09
C ILE A 229 -1.99 -14.89 -11.24
N ASP A 230 -1.81 -14.81 -9.93
CA ASP A 230 -2.91 -14.91 -8.97
C ASP A 230 -2.51 -14.26 -7.64
N ARG A 231 -3.49 -13.95 -6.80
CA ARG A 231 -3.32 -13.14 -5.59
C ARG A 231 -4.24 -13.57 -4.47
N LEU A 232 -3.74 -13.52 -3.24
CA LEU A 232 -4.49 -13.78 -2.02
C LEU A 232 -4.12 -12.75 -0.95
N LYS A 233 -5.01 -12.54 0.01
CA LYS A 233 -4.70 -11.78 1.23
C LYS A 233 -4.99 -12.62 2.46
N TRP A 234 -4.16 -12.46 3.48
CA TRP A 234 -4.46 -12.92 4.83
C TRP A 234 -4.44 -11.73 5.76
N VAL A 235 -5.49 -11.55 6.55
CA VAL A 235 -5.68 -10.42 7.47
C VAL A 235 -5.92 -10.96 8.87
N ARG A 236 -5.22 -10.42 9.86
CA ARG A 236 -5.34 -10.86 11.26
C ARG A 236 -6.72 -10.54 11.86
N GLN A 237 -7.15 -11.36 12.80
CA GLN A 237 -8.51 -11.30 13.36
C GLN A 237 -8.74 -10.07 14.24
N ASP A 238 -7.78 -9.75 15.10
CA ASP A 238 -7.79 -8.60 16.01
C ASP A 238 -7.79 -7.25 15.25
N PHE A 239 -7.15 -7.16 14.08
CA PHE A 239 -7.23 -5.99 13.20
C PHE A 239 -8.66 -5.72 12.75
N VAL A 240 -9.33 -6.75 12.23
CA VAL A 240 -10.71 -6.62 11.77
C VAL A 240 -11.63 -6.26 12.92
N GLN A 241 -11.39 -6.83 14.11
CA GLN A 241 -12.13 -6.46 15.31
C GLN A 241 -11.93 -4.98 15.66
N ALA A 242 -10.70 -4.46 15.61
CA ALA A 242 -10.42 -3.04 15.85
C ALA A 242 -11.15 -2.11 14.86
N ILE A 243 -11.27 -2.51 13.58
CA ILE A 243 -12.06 -1.75 12.59
C ILE A 243 -13.56 -1.75 12.96
N LEU A 244 -14.09 -2.90 13.38
CA LEU A 244 -15.50 -3.02 13.77
C LEU A 244 -15.79 -2.21 15.04
N ASP A 245 -14.90 -2.28 16.02
CA ASP A 245 -15.01 -1.58 17.31
C ASP A 245 -14.93 -0.06 17.15
N ALA A 246 -14.18 0.42 16.14
CA ALA A 246 -14.10 1.84 15.81
C ALA A 246 -15.45 2.46 15.43
N GLY A 247 -16.43 1.64 15.00
CA GLY A 247 -17.83 2.03 14.75
C GLY A 247 -18.05 3.04 13.61
N GLN A 248 -16.99 3.50 12.95
CA GLN A 248 -17.02 4.47 11.85
C GLN A 248 -15.96 4.16 10.80
N HIS A 249 -16.30 4.33 9.52
CA HIS A 249 -15.35 4.13 8.42
C HIS A 249 -14.23 5.17 8.45
N HIS A 250 -12.99 4.78 8.11
CA HIS A 250 -11.80 5.65 8.20
C HIS A 250 -11.95 6.97 7.43
N SER A 251 -12.76 7.01 6.37
CA SER A 251 -13.01 8.24 5.59
C SER A 251 -13.76 9.31 6.39
N GLU A 252 -14.54 8.90 7.40
CA GLU A 252 -15.32 9.78 8.27
C GLU A 252 -14.56 10.14 9.56
N GLN A 253 -13.48 9.40 9.85
CA GLN A 253 -12.61 9.67 10.99
C GLN A 253 -11.77 10.94 10.76
N PRO A 254 -11.37 11.65 11.83
CA PRO A 254 -10.45 12.78 11.75
C PRO A 254 -9.14 12.44 11.03
N PHE A 255 -8.48 13.46 10.50
CA PHE A 255 -7.19 13.30 9.85
C PHE A 255 -6.07 13.22 10.89
N ILE A 256 -5.51 12.02 11.09
CA ILE A 256 -4.30 11.79 11.90
C ILE A 256 -3.18 11.44 10.92
N PRO A 257 -2.13 12.27 10.77
CA PRO A 257 -1.04 11.98 9.85
C PRO A 257 -0.16 10.86 10.40
N ASN A 258 0.10 9.82 9.62
CA ASN A 258 1.22 8.92 9.88
C ASN A 258 2.55 9.69 9.74
N GLN A 259 3.59 9.24 10.42
CA GLN A 259 4.90 9.90 10.41
C GLN A 259 5.89 9.14 9.51
N LEU A 260 6.76 9.91 8.86
CA LEU A 260 7.89 9.36 8.12
C LEU A 260 9.02 8.98 9.06
N ALA A 261 9.81 7.99 8.66
CA ALA A 261 11.08 7.68 9.30
C ALA A 261 12.04 8.87 9.22
N GLN A 262 13.00 8.92 10.14
CA GLN A 262 14.05 9.94 10.12
C GLN A 262 14.87 9.85 8.82
N GLY A 263 15.17 11.00 8.21
CA GLY A 263 16.00 11.09 7.00
C GLY A 263 15.25 10.88 5.67
N VAL A 264 13.92 10.68 5.71
CA VAL A 264 13.11 10.63 4.49
C VAL A 264 13.01 12.02 3.86
N GLU A 265 13.40 12.12 2.59
CA GLU A 265 13.21 13.30 1.75
C GLU A 265 12.34 12.92 0.55
N LEU A 266 11.06 13.30 0.56
CA LEU A 266 10.09 12.82 -0.45
C LEU A 266 10.34 13.37 -1.86
N TYR A 267 11.07 14.49 -1.98
CA TYR A 267 11.20 15.24 -3.22
C TYR A 267 12.57 15.07 -3.90
N THR A 268 13.43 14.20 -3.38
CA THR A 268 14.68 13.85 -4.05
C THR A 268 14.42 12.90 -5.22
N PRO A 269 15.23 12.94 -6.30
CA PRO A 269 15.05 12.07 -7.47
C PRO A 269 15.12 10.56 -7.17
N GLN A 270 15.73 10.20 -6.04
CA GLN A 270 15.85 8.84 -5.55
C GLN A 270 15.46 8.79 -4.08
N LEU A 271 15.00 7.61 -3.63
CA LEU A 271 14.72 7.34 -2.23
C LEU A 271 15.95 7.57 -1.35
N THR A 272 15.76 8.22 -0.20
CA THR A 272 16.82 8.40 0.81
C THR A 272 16.81 7.32 1.89
N VAL A 273 15.67 6.65 2.08
CA VAL A 273 15.45 5.61 3.11
C VAL A 273 14.68 4.44 2.48
N ASN A 274 14.96 3.22 2.95
CA ASN A 274 14.22 2.00 2.59
C ASN A 274 13.71 1.27 3.84
N TRP A 275 13.01 0.15 3.65
CA TRP A 275 12.42 -0.66 4.72
C TRP A 275 13.42 -1.26 5.72
N ASN A 276 14.72 -1.30 5.40
CA ASN A 276 15.76 -1.81 6.30
C ASN A 276 16.34 -0.71 7.20
N ASN A 277 15.74 0.48 7.24
CA ASN A 277 16.26 1.67 7.94
C ASN A 277 17.68 2.07 7.51
N GLY A 278 18.14 1.60 6.35
CA GLY A 278 19.39 2.02 5.76
C GLY A 278 19.20 3.36 5.08
N CYS A 279 19.99 4.37 5.47
CA CYS A 279 20.20 5.53 4.61
C CYS A 279 20.78 5.02 3.29
N LEU A 280 20.07 5.25 2.19
CA LEU A 280 20.59 5.02 0.84
C LEU A 280 21.57 6.16 0.55
N ASN A 281 22.79 6.04 1.08
CA ASN A 281 23.88 6.94 0.67
C ASN A 281 24.02 6.80 -0.84
N GLY A 282 23.98 7.93 -1.58
CA GLY A 282 24.00 8.01 -3.05
C GLY A 282 25.29 7.48 -3.71
N GLY A 283 25.67 6.24 -3.43
CA GLY A 283 26.78 5.50 -4.00
C GLY A 283 26.25 4.31 -4.79
N LYS A 284 26.26 4.45 -6.11
CA LYS A 284 26.16 3.43 -7.18
C LYS A 284 25.66 2.02 -6.80
N LEU A 285 24.46 1.74 -7.34
CA LEU A 285 23.84 0.46 -7.75
C LEU A 285 23.80 -0.67 -6.71
#